data_AF-A0A7V9VGS9-F1
#
_entry.id   AF-A0A7V9VGS9-F1
#
_cell.length_a   1.000
_cell.length_b   1.000
_cell.length_c   1.000
_cell.angle_alpha   90.00
_cell.angle_beta   90.00
_cell.angle_gamma   90.00
#
_symmetry.space_group_name_H-M   'P 1'
#
loop_
_entity.id
_entity.type
_entity.pdbx_description
1 polymer ?
#
loop_
_entity_poly.entity_id
_entity_poly.type
_entity_poly.pdbx_seq_one_letter_code
_entity_poly.pdbx_strand_id
1 'polypeptide(L)'
;MSTRTVQDDKWGSLEQPVGARSDATKWVLLAIRYTLLIALTVVFMFPFYLIVRNSLMTQPEITGFDWVWWPAEAQWSNFANL
;
A
#
# COMPACT_ATOMS: atom_id res chain seq x y z
N MET A 1 -27.37 -12.34 -27.82
CA MET A 1 -27.14 -11.58 -26.57
C MET A 1 -28.21 -12.03 -25.59
N SER A 2 -27.85 -12.71 -24.52
CA SER A 2 -28.82 -13.18 -23.51
C SER A 2 -29.07 -12.04 -22.52
N THR A 3 -30.30 -11.57 -22.43
CA THR A 3 -30.74 -10.55 -21.45
C THR A 3 -31.47 -11.28 -20.33
N ARG A 4 -31.16 -10.96 -19.08
CA ARG A 4 -31.90 -11.48 -17.93
C ARG A 4 -32.96 -10.44 -17.60
N THR A 5 -34.22 -10.81 -17.74
CA THR A 5 -35.34 -9.97 -17.30
C THR A 5 -35.48 -10.15 -15.79
N VAL A 6 -35.23 -9.08 -15.04
CA VAL A 6 -35.51 -9.04 -13.61
C VAL A 6 -36.82 -8.25 -13.46
N GLN A 7 -37.86 -8.90 -12.96
CA GLN A 7 -39.15 -8.26 -12.70
C GLN A 7 -39.02 -7.45 -11.41
N ASP A 8 -39.15 -6.13 -11.52
CA ASP A 8 -39.16 -5.22 -10.37
C ASP A 8 -40.60 -4.84 -10.03
N ASP A 9 -40.97 -4.93 -8.77
CA ASP A 9 -42.34 -4.69 -8.30
C ASP A 9 -42.80 -3.23 -8.46
N LYS A 10 -41.85 -2.29 -8.58
CA LYS A 10 -42.11 -0.86 -8.70
C LYS A 10 -41.98 -0.35 -10.13
N TRP A 11 -41.13 -0.97 -10.94
CA TRP A 11 -40.74 -0.45 -12.26
C TRP A 11 -40.96 -1.41 -13.44
N GLY A 12 -41.48 -2.63 -13.21
CA GLY A 12 -41.76 -3.61 -14.27
C GLY A 12 -40.53 -4.41 -14.70
N SER A 13 -40.55 -4.98 -15.91
CA SER A 13 -39.45 -5.83 -16.41
C SER A 13 -38.23 -5.00 -16.79
N LEU A 14 -37.17 -5.07 -15.98
CA LEU A 14 -35.90 -4.42 -16.26
C LEU A 14 -35.03 -5.36 -17.10
N GLU A 15 -34.70 -4.94 -18.31
CA GLU A 15 -33.71 -5.62 -19.15
C GLU A 15 -32.30 -5.30 -18.63
N GLN A 16 -31.77 -6.17 -17.79
CA GLN A 16 -30.38 -6.04 -17.39
C GLN A 16 -29.51 -6.70 -18.45
N PRO A 17 -28.56 -5.96 -19.08
CA PRO A 17 -27.53 -6.61 -19.86
C PRO A 17 -26.80 -7.56 -18.92
N VAL A 18 -26.72 -8.84 -19.28
CA VAL A 18 -25.98 -9.84 -18.49
C VAL A 18 -24.50 -9.48 -18.61
N GLY A 19 -24.08 -8.51 -17.79
CA GLY A 19 -22.75 -7.93 -17.74
C GLY A 19 -21.77 -8.86 -17.04
N ALA A 20 -21.68 -10.10 -17.50
CA ALA A 20 -20.86 -11.16 -16.90
C ALA A 20 -19.34 -10.94 -17.06
N ARG A 21 -18.88 -9.77 -17.53
CA ARG A 21 -17.46 -9.50 -17.82
C ARG A 21 -16.86 -8.33 -17.03
N SER A 22 -17.63 -7.61 -16.21
CA SER A 22 -17.13 -6.35 -15.62
C SER A 22 -16.63 -6.44 -14.19
N ASP A 23 -17.04 -7.41 -13.37
CA ASP A 23 -16.70 -7.39 -11.95
C ASP A 23 -15.34 -8.02 -11.66
N ALA A 24 -15.04 -9.19 -12.22
CA ALA A 24 -13.73 -9.82 -12.04
C ALA A 24 -12.58 -8.92 -12.53
N THR A 25 -12.74 -8.27 -13.68
CA THR A 25 -11.74 -7.33 -14.21
C THR A 25 -11.58 -6.11 -13.32
N LYS A 26 -12.66 -5.56 -12.76
CA LYS A 26 -12.57 -4.46 -11.78
C LYS A 26 -11.74 -4.88 -10.56
N TRP A 27 -12.04 -6.04 -9.98
CA TRP A 27 -11.33 -6.53 -8.79
C TRP A 27 -9.85 -6.83 -9.06
N VAL A 28 -9.53 -7.42 -10.22
CA VAL A 28 -8.13 -7.66 -10.62
C VAL A 28 -7.37 -6.35 -10.82
N LEU A 29 -7.94 -5.39 -11.55
CA LEU A 29 -7.31 -4.07 -11.73
C LEU A 29 -7.13 -3.35 -10.39
N LEU A 30 -8.10 -3.48 -9.49
CA LEU A 30 -8.04 -2.90 -8.15
C LEU A 30 -6.90 -3.52 -7.34
N ALA A 31 -6.78 -4.85 -7.35
CA ALA A 31 -5.70 -5.57 -6.67
C ALA A 31 -4.31 -5.18 -7.22
N ILE A 32 -4.17 -5.12 -8.55
CA ILE A 32 -2.92 -4.70 -9.20
C ILE A 32 -2.58 -3.26 -8.80
N ARG A 33 -3.55 -2.34 -8.87
CA ARG A 33 -3.37 -0.94 -8.50
C ARG A 33 -2.89 -0.80 -7.05
N TYR A 34 -3.57 -1.43 -6.10
CA TYR A 34 -3.19 -1.34 -4.70
C TYR A 34 -1.84 -2.00 -4.42
N THR A 35 -1.54 -3.13 -5.06
CA THR A 35 -0.22 -3.76 -4.95
C THR A 35 0.89 -2.82 -5.43
N LEU A 36 0.71 -2.17 -6.59
CA LEU A 36 1.66 -1.19 -7.10
C LEU A 36 1.79 0.03 -6.18
N LEU A 37 0.67 0.55 -5.67
CA LEU A 37 0.70 1.67 -4.73
C LEU A 37 1.46 1.32 -3.45
N ILE A 38 1.22 0.14 -2.86
CA ILE A 38 1.94 -0.35 -1.68
C ILE A 38 3.43 -0.47 -1.97
N ALA A 39 3.80 -1.09 -3.10
CA ALA A 39 5.20 -1.23 -3.49
C ALA A 39 5.89 0.13 -3.65
N LEU A 40 5.24 1.07 -4.34
CA LEU A 40 5.75 2.44 -4.49
C LEU A 40 5.86 3.17 -3.15
N THR A 41 4.90 3.00 -2.25
CA THR A 41 4.96 3.56 -0.89
C THR A 41 6.16 3.03 -0.13
N VAL A 42 6.43 1.73 -0.15
CA VAL A 42 7.58 1.13 0.53
C VAL A 42 8.89 1.69 -0.03
N VAL A 43 9.03 1.72 -1.36
CA VAL A 43 10.23 2.27 -2.03
C VAL A 43 10.42 3.75 -1.69
N PHE A 44 9.35 4.52 -1.69
CA PHE A 44 9.40 5.95 -1.40
C PHE A 44 9.66 6.23 0.08
N MET A 45 9.14 5.41 1.00
CA MET A 45 9.40 5.54 2.44
C MET A 45 10.80 5.10 2.84
N PHE A 46 11.45 4.25 2.05
CA PHE A 46 12.79 3.73 2.35
C PHE A 46 13.82 4.82 2.71
N PRO A 47 14.07 5.88 1.90
CA PRO A 47 15.03 6.92 2.26
C PRO A 47 14.69 7.66 3.57
N PHE A 48 13.41 7.94 3.81
CA PHE A 48 12.97 8.61 5.05
C PHE A 48 13.20 7.73 6.28
N TYR A 49 12.90 6.44 6.15
CA TYR A 49 13.17 5.46 7.18
C TYR A 49 14.67 5.39 7.51
N LEU A 50 15.55 5.43 6.50
CA LEU A 50 17.00 5.47 6.74
C LEU A 50 17.45 6.73 7.46
N ILE A 51 16.90 7.90 7.12
CA ILE A 51 17.22 9.16 7.83
C ILE A 51 16.84 9.07 9.30
N VAL A 52 15.62 8.64 9.60
CA VAL A 52 15.12 8.50 10.98
C VAL A 52 15.94 7.45 11.74
N ARG A 53 16.16 6.28 11.13
CA ARG A 53 16.99 5.22 11.71
C ARG A 53 18.39 5.72 12.05
N ASN A 54 19.06 6.39 11.11
CA ASN A 54 20.43 6.87 11.31
C ASN A 54 20.49 7.96 12.38
N SER A 55 19.48 8.82 12.48
CA SER A 55 19.42 9.83 13.55
C SER A 55 19.27 9.23 14.95
N LEU A 56 18.70 8.02 15.06
CA LEU A 56 18.55 7.29 16.32
C LEU A 56 19.75 6.37 16.63
N MET A 57 20.73 6.27 15.73
CA MET A 57 21.90 5.41 15.88
C MET A 57 23.12 6.18 16.37
N THR A 58 24.04 5.46 17.01
CA THR A 58 25.39 5.96 17.31
C THR A 58 26.28 5.94 16.06
N GLN A 59 27.33 6.77 16.01
CA GLN A 59 28.27 6.81 14.88
C GLN A 59 28.86 5.42 14.54
N PRO A 60 29.33 4.61 15.51
CA PRO A 60 29.83 3.27 15.24
C PRO A 60 28.78 2.35 14.59
N GLU A 61 27.51 2.44 15.00
CA GLU A 61 26.40 1.62 14.45
C GLU A 61 26.05 2.02 13.01
N ILE A 62 26.18 3.30 12.64
CA ILE A 62 25.94 3.76 11.26
C ILE A 62 27.05 3.27 10.33
N THR A 63 28.30 3.24 10.81
CA THR A 63 29.47 2.80 10.03
C THR A 63 29.74 1.29 10.12
N GLY A 64 28.93 0.57 10.90
CA GLY A 64 29.06 -0.88 11.07
C GLY A 64 28.79 -1.64 9.78
N PHE A 65 29.45 -2.80 9.63
CA PHE A 65 29.26 -3.66 8.47
C PHE A 65 27.95 -4.47 8.55
N ASP A 66 27.35 -4.55 9.75
CA ASP A 66 26.13 -5.29 10.02
C ASP A 66 24.89 -4.43 9.79
N TRP A 67 23.95 -4.94 9.00
CA TRP A 67 22.67 -4.28 8.77
C TRP A 67 21.70 -4.51 9.94
N VAL A 68 21.43 -3.44 10.69
CA VAL A 68 20.48 -3.46 11.81
C VAL A 68 19.19 -2.72 11.43
N TRP A 69 18.01 -3.35 11.46
CA TRP A 69 16.76 -2.64 11.10
C TRP A 69 16.30 -1.61 12.16
N TRP A 70 16.59 -1.83 13.43
CA TRP A 70 16.25 -0.86 14.48
C TRP A 70 17.34 -0.86 15.55
N PRO A 71 17.84 0.31 15.99
CA PRO A 71 18.89 0.36 16.99
C PRO A 71 18.44 -0.29 18.30
N ALA A 72 19.38 -0.95 18.99
CA ALA A 72 19.11 -1.52 20.31
C ALA A 72 18.85 -0.41 21.35
N GLU A 73 19.59 0.70 21.24
CA GLU A 73 19.44 1.88 22.09
C GLU A 73 19.21 3.12 21.23
N ALA A 74 17.98 3.65 21.26
CA ALA A 74 17.60 4.82 20.47
C ALA A 74 18.19 6.11 21.06
N GLN A 75 19.07 6.77 20.29
CA GLN A 75 19.76 8.02 20.67
C GLN A 75 18.89 9.25 20.41
N TRP A 76 17.84 9.44 21.22
CA TRP A 76 16.91 10.58 21.09
C TRP A 76 17.57 11.95 21.33
N SER A 77 18.69 11.99 22.06
CA SER A 77 19.46 13.21 22.30
C SER A 77 19.97 13.85 21.00
N ASN A 78 20.15 13.08 19.92
CA ASN A 78 20.54 13.60 18.62
C ASN A 78 19.50 14.55 18.01
N PHE A 79 18.22 14.41 18.37
CA PHE A 79 17.15 15.34 17.96
C PHE A 79 17.09 16.60 18.83
N ALA A 80 17.50 16.50 20.09
CA ALA A 80 17.45 17.62 21.04
C ALA A 80 18.66 18.54 20.95
N ASN A 81 19.79 18.07 20.41
CA ASN A 81 21.04 18.84 20.26
C ASN A 81 21.20 19.48 18.86
N LEU A 82 20.10 19.81 18.18
CA LEU A 82 20.10 20.55 16.90
C LEU A 82 20.41 22.04 17.11
#